data_AF-A0A6B1H9Z4-F1
#
_entry.id   AF-A0A6B1H9Z4-F1
#
_cell.length_a   1.000
_cell.length_b   1.000
_cell.length_c   1.000
_cell.angle_alpha   90.00
_cell.angle_beta   90.00
_cell.angle_gamma   90.00
#
_symmetry.space_group_name_H-M   'P 1'
#
loop_
_entity.id
_entity.type
_entity.pdbx_description
1 polymer ?
#
loop_
_entity_poly.entity_id
_entity_poly.type
_entity_poly.pdbx_seq_one_letter_code
_entity_poly.pdbx_strand_id
1 'polypeptide(L)'
;MLPAFALAAAIDTDTGLVTEPGWEDVRAHCGGCHAYSVVTNQRANRDAWLDMIRWMQRTQNLWQIPDKAETRILDYLAGNYGPDEATRQRRAPIADALMPPRDG
;
A
#
# COMPACT_ATOMS: atom_id res chain seq x y z
N MET A 1 -23.03 -21.53 -18.26
CA MET A 1 -22.38 -20.26 -17.87
C MET A 1 -21.68 -20.52 -16.54
N LEU A 2 -20.38 -20.80 -16.56
CA LEU A 2 -19.60 -21.05 -15.35
C LEU A 2 -19.26 -19.68 -14.71
N PRO A 3 -19.35 -19.53 -13.38
CA PRO A 3 -18.99 -18.26 -12.74
C PRO A 3 -17.48 -18.06 -12.86
N ALA A 4 -17.06 -16.83 -13.15
CA ALA A 4 -15.68 -16.42 -13.04
C ALA A 4 -15.31 -16.38 -11.55
N PHE A 5 -14.81 -17.49 -11.02
CA PHE A 5 -14.03 -17.45 -9.80
C PHE A 5 -12.81 -16.60 -10.13
N ALA A 6 -12.69 -15.43 -9.48
CA ALA A 6 -11.45 -14.67 -9.49
C ALA A 6 -10.33 -15.63 -9.10
N LEU A 7 -9.39 -15.90 -10.01
CA LEU A 7 -8.15 -16.56 -9.61
C LEU A 7 -7.54 -15.68 -8.53
N ALA A 8 -7.29 -16.24 -7.35
CA ALA A 8 -6.48 -15.56 -6.36
C ALA A 8 -5.16 -15.18 -7.03
N ALA A 9 -4.87 -13.88 -7.08
CA ALA A 9 -3.64 -13.39 -7.68
C ALA A 9 -2.44 -14.08 -6.98
N ALA A 10 -1.46 -14.52 -7.76
CA ALA A 10 -0.29 -15.20 -7.21
C ALA A 10 0.53 -14.23 -6.34
N ILE A 11 1.22 -14.77 -5.34
CA ILE A 11 2.05 -13.99 -4.42
C ILE A 11 3.50 -14.46 -4.59
N ASP A 12 4.41 -13.51 -4.75
CA ASP A 12 5.84 -13.78 -4.78
C ASP A 12 6.31 -14.18 -3.38
N THR A 13 6.94 -15.34 -3.25
CA THR A 13 7.28 -15.92 -1.94
C THR A 13 8.38 -15.17 -1.20
N ASP A 14 9.20 -14.40 -1.92
CA ASP A 14 10.35 -13.68 -1.34
C ASP A 14 9.92 -12.31 -0.84
N THR A 15 9.00 -11.65 -1.54
CA THR A 15 8.58 -10.28 -1.25
C THR A 15 7.19 -10.19 -0.61
N GLY A 16 6.34 -11.20 -0.77
CA GLY A 16 4.93 -11.14 -0.40
C GLY A 16 4.11 -10.20 -1.29
N LEU A 17 4.68 -9.71 -2.38
CA LEU A 17 3.97 -8.87 -3.35
C LEU A 17 3.00 -9.72 -4.18
N VAL A 18 1.84 -9.15 -4.50
CA VAL A 18 0.91 -9.73 -5.48
C VAL A 18 1.57 -9.63 -6.86
N THR A 19 1.70 -10.73 -7.60
CA THR A 19 2.37 -10.77 -8.91
C THR A 19 1.45 -10.33 -10.04
N GLU A 20 1.09 -9.04 -10.04
CA GLU A 20 0.25 -8.35 -11.04
C GLU A 20 1.08 -7.26 -11.75
N PRO A 21 0.69 -6.79 -12.95
CA PRO A 21 1.47 -5.80 -13.70
C PRO A 21 1.93 -4.61 -12.83
N GLY A 22 3.24 -4.33 -12.86
CA GLY A 22 3.90 -3.29 -12.06
C GLY A 22 4.55 -3.76 -10.76
N TRP A 23 4.31 -5.00 -10.32
CA TRP A 23 4.93 -5.55 -9.10
C TRP A 23 6.47 -5.59 -9.16
N GLU A 24 7.04 -5.84 -10.34
CA GLU A 24 8.50 -5.89 -10.53
C GLU A 24 9.16 -4.52 -10.33
N ASP A 25 8.48 -3.43 -10.70
CA ASP A 25 8.99 -2.08 -10.44
C ASP A 25 9.01 -1.79 -8.92
N VAL A 26 7.99 -2.25 -8.18
CA VAL A 26 7.99 -2.17 -6.70
C VAL A 26 9.12 -3.02 -6.12
N ARG A 27 9.31 -4.25 -6.61
CA ARG A 27 10.43 -5.11 -6.22
C ARG A 27 11.78 -4.44 -6.50
N ALA A 28 11.94 -3.77 -7.64
CA ALA A 28 13.19 -3.10 -7.97
C ALA A 28 13.47 -1.88 -7.09
N HIS A 29 12.42 -1.18 -6.63
CA HIS A 29 12.58 0.14 -6.01
C HIS A 29 12.30 0.23 -4.51
N CYS A 30 11.57 -0.72 -3.92
CA CYS A 30 11.10 -0.60 -2.53
C CYS A 30 11.83 -1.52 -1.53
N GLY A 31 12.61 -2.51 -2.00
CA GLY A 31 13.30 -3.47 -1.13
C GLY A 31 14.68 -3.04 -0.63
N GLY A 32 15.19 -1.88 -1.07
CA GLY A 32 16.56 -1.45 -0.77
C GLY A 32 16.78 -0.92 0.65
N CYS A 33 15.72 -0.47 1.34
CA CYS A 33 15.84 0.23 2.63
C CYS A 33 15.11 -0.47 3.78
N HIS A 34 14.06 -1.23 3.49
CA HIS A 34 13.26 -1.96 4.48
C HIS A 34 12.68 -3.22 3.86
N ALA A 35 12.14 -4.12 4.69
CA ALA A 35 11.44 -5.29 4.21
C ALA A 35 10.18 -4.92 3.41
N TYR A 36 9.80 -5.76 2.45
CA TYR A 36 8.57 -5.59 1.66
C TYR A 36 7.30 -5.68 2.51
N SER A 37 7.36 -6.32 3.68
CA SER A 37 6.25 -6.35 4.63
C SER A 37 5.78 -4.95 5.05
N VAL A 38 6.66 -3.95 5.05
CA VAL A 38 6.27 -2.55 5.30
C VAL A 38 5.36 -2.02 4.19
N VAL A 39 5.64 -2.39 2.93
CA VAL A 39 4.84 -2.02 1.75
C VAL A 39 3.51 -2.76 1.76
N THR A 40 3.53 -4.08 1.95
CA THR A 40 2.33 -4.93 1.85
C THR A 40 1.37 -4.75 3.02
N ASN A 41 1.82 -4.21 4.16
CA ASN A 41 0.97 -3.83 5.29
C ASN A 41 0.35 -2.42 5.14
N GLN A 42 0.82 -1.60 4.20
CA GLN A 42 0.30 -0.26 4.00
C GLN A 42 -0.94 -0.24 3.11
N ARG A 43 -1.84 0.71 3.36
CA ARG A 43 -3.08 0.91 2.60
C ARG A 43 -3.24 2.38 2.28
N ALA A 44 -3.16 2.72 1.01
CA ALA A 44 -3.24 4.11 0.55
C ALA A 44 -3.85 4.20 -0.84
N ASN A 45 -4.56 5.30 -1.13
CA ASN A 45 -4.95 5.60 -2.50
C ASN A 45 -3.73 6.08 -3.30
N ARG A 46 -3.90 6.28 -4.60
CA ARG A 46 -2.81 6.69 -5.50
C ARG A 46 -2.07 7.93 -5.02
N ASP A 47 -2.81 8.97 -4.66
CA ASP A 47 -2.22 10.26 -4.27
C ASP A 47 -1.42 10.13 -2.97
N ALA A 48 -1.94 9.38 -2.00
CA ALA A 48 -1.25 9.13 -0.75
C ALA A 48 0.02 8.26 -0.95
N TRP A 49 0.00 7.30 -1.89
CA TRP A 49 1.22 6.57 -2.28
C TRP A 49 2.25 7.49 -2.93
N LEU A 50 1.83 8.38 -3.82
CA LEU A 50 2.69 9.39 -4.42
C LEU A 50 3.31 10.31 -3.36
N ASP A 51 2.52 10.80 -2.42
CA ASP A 51 3.00 11.62 -1.31
C ASP A 51 4.04 10.88 -0.46
N MET A 52 3.83 9.58 -0.24
CA MET A 52 4.77 8.73 0.49
C MET A 52 6.09 8.56 -0.27
N ILE A 53 6.05 8.32 -1.58
CA ILE A 53 7.25 8.28 -2.44
C ILE A 53 7.98 9.61 -2.37
N ARG A 54 7.26 10.73 -2.50
CA ARG A 54 7.84 12.07 -2.42
C ARG A 54 8.43 12.35 -1.04
N TRP A 55 7.82 11.87 0.03
CA TRP A 55 8.37 11.95 1.39
C TRP A 55 9.66 11.13 1.54
N MET A 56 9.70 9.90 1.01
CA MET A 56 10.90 9.07 1.01
C MET A 56 12.03 9.71 0.19
N GLN A 57 11.72 10.34 -0.94
CA GLN A 57 12.71 11.08 -1.74
C GLN A 57 13.27 12.28 -0.99
N ARG A 58 12.43 13.05 -0.29
CA ARG A 58 12.86 14.23 0.48
C ARG A 58 13.61 13.89 1.76
N THR A 59 13.27 12.79 2.42
CA THR A 59 13.72 12.52 3.81
C THR A 59 14.55 11.26 3.98
N GLN A 60 14.36 10.25 3.11
CA GLN A 60 14.99 8.93 3.22
C GLN A 60 15.97 8.64 2.08
N ASN A 61 16.30 9.66 1.27
CA ASN A 61 17.22 9.54 0.13
C ASN A 61 16.79 8.49 -0.91
N LEU A 62 15.48 8.28 -1.09
CA LEU A 62 14.98 7.52 -2.22
C LEU A 62 15.35 8.26 -3.52
N TRP A 63 15.91 7.53 -4.47
CA TRP A 63 16.30 8.10 -5.75
C TRP A 63 15.07 8.55 -6.57
N GLN A 64 15.34 9.33 -7.62
CA GLN A 64 14.31 9.65 -8.60
C GLN A 64 13.96 8.40 -9.41
N ILE A 65 12.71 7.96 -9.29
CA ILE A 65 12.18 6.83 -10.05
C ILE A 65 11.80 7.36 -11.44
N PRO A 66 12.16 6.68 -12.55
CA PRO A 66 11.75 7.12 -13.89
C PRO A 66 10.22 7.20 -14.00
N ASP A 67 9.69 8.26 -14.61
CA ASP A 67 8.25 8.56 -14.66
C ASP A 67 7.36 7.38 -15.08
N LYS A 68 7.82 6.60 -16.07
CA LYS A 68 7.12 5.40 -16.54
C LYS A 68 7.05 4.30 -15.49
N ALA A 69 8.14 4.10 -14.74
CA ALA A 69 8.17 3.13 -13.64
C ALA A 69 7.35 3.64 -12.45
N GLU A 70 7.44 4.92 -12.11
CA GLU A 70 6.64 5.51 -11.03
C GLU A 70 5.14 5.39 -11.31
N THR A 71 4.71 5.63 -12.56
CA THR A 71 3.30 5.45 -12.95
C THR A 71 2.82 4.02 -12.71
N ARG A 72 3.62 3.02 -13.13
CA ARG A 72 3.30 1.60 -12.93
C ARG A 72 3.29 1.20 -11.45
N ILE A 73 4.24 1.71 -10.66
CA ILE A 73 4.27 1.53 -9.20
C ILE A 73 2.98 2.07 -8.58
N LEU A 74 2.58 3.29 -8.94
CA LEU A 74 1.38 3.92 -8.38
C LEU A 74 0.10 3.21 -8.80
N ASP A 75 0.00 2.73 -10.05
CA ASP A 75 -1.13 1.93 -10.53
C ASP A 75 -1.23 0.62 -9.73
N TYR A 76 -0.10 -0.08 -9.62
CA TYR A 76 0.00 -1.34 -8.90
C TYR A 76 -0.32 -1.21 -7.41
N LEU A 77 0.29 -0.24 -6.72
CA LEU A 77 0.10 -0.03 -5.28
C LEU A 77 -1.34 0.39 -4.96
N ALA A 78 -1.94 1.26 -5.77
CA ALA A 78 -3.33 1.66 -5.55
C ALA A 78 -4.32 0.53 -5.86
N GLY A 79 -4.04 -0.31 -6.86
CA GLY A 79 -4.89 -1.43 -7.25
C GLY A 79 -4.84 -2.62 -6.29
N ASN A 80 -3.65 -2.93 -5.75
CA ASN A 80 -3.43 -4.12 -4.92
C ASN A 80 -3.33 -3.82 -3.42
N TYR A 81 -2.95 -2.60 -3.06
CA TYR A 81 -2.76 -2.13 -1.69
C TYR A 81 -3.49 -0.80 -1.45
N GLY A 82 -4.65 -0.65 -2.10
CA GLY A 82 -5.59 0.45 -1.91
C GLY A 82 -6.29 0.41 -0.54
N PRO A 83 -7.03 1.44 -0.14
CA PRO A 83 -7.81 1.40 1.10
C PRO A 83 -8.89 0.32 1.01
N ASP A 84 -8.87 -0.66 1.92
CA ASP A 84 -9.95 -1.63 2.02
C ASP A 84 -11.27 -0.90 2.28
N GLU A 85 -12.39 -1.40 1.74
CA GLU A 85 -13.73 -0.88 2.08
C GLU A 85 -13.97 -0.87 3.59
N ALA A 86 -13.40 -1.85 4.31
CA ALA A 86 -13.42 -1.92 5.77
C ALA A 86 -12.64 -0.78 6.44
N THR A 87 -11.54 -0.28 5.85
CA THR A 87 -10.82 0.91 6.36
C THR A 87 -11.48 2.24 5.98
N ARG A 88 -12.22 2.29 4.86
CA ARG A 88 -13.11 3.44 4.57
C ARG A 88 -14.17 3.62 5.66
N GLN A 89 -14.63 2.51 6.23
CA GLN A 89 -15.41 2.49 7.47
C GLN A 89 -14.45 2.60 8.67
N ARG A 90 -13.91 3.81 8.92
CA ARG A 90 -13.15 4.03 10.16
C ARG A 90 -13.91 3.43 11.33
N ARG A 91 -13.21 2.67 12.19
CA ARG A 91 -13.80 2.14 13.42
C ARG A 91 -14.54 3.27 14.10
N ALA A 92 -15.80 3.00 14.47
CA ALA A 92 -16.59 3.97 15.21
C ALA A 92 -15.77 4.46 16.42
N PRO A 93 -15.90 5.75 16.80
CA PRO A 93 -15.36 6.23 18.04
C PRO A 93 -15.72 5.28 19.19
N ILE A 94 -14.81 5.12 20.15
CA ILE A 94 -15.10 4.38 21.37
C ILE A 94 -16.32 5.03 22.03
N ALA A 95 -17.30 4.22 22.45
CA ALA A 95 -18.51 4.73 23.09
C ALA A 95 -18.14 5.58 24.32
N ASP A 96 -18.86 6.66 24.58
CA ASP A 96 -18.58 7.59 25.68
C ASP A 96 -18.48 6.88 27.04
N ALA A 97 -19.26 5.82 27.25
CA ALA A 97 -19.24 4.98 28.46
C ALA A 97 -17.93 4.20 28.68
N LEU A 98 -17.11 4.06 27.64
CA LEU A 98 -15.81 3.38 27.66
C LEU A 98 -14.65 4.38 27.56
N MET A 99 -14.93 5.69 27.51
CA MET A 99 -13.88 6.70 27.60
C MET A 99 -13.39 6.80 29.05
N PRO A 100 -12.08 6.97 29.28
CA PRO A 100 -11.57 7.27 30.62
C PRO A 100 -12.19 8.58 31.14
N PRO A 101 -12.19 8.81 32.48
CA PRO A 101 -12.59 10.08 33.04
C PRO A 101 -11.87 11.22 32.33
N ARG A 102 -12.60 12.31 32.04
CA ARG A 102 -11.98 13.55 31.58
C ARG A 102 -11.63 14.36 32.82
N ASP A 103 -10.52 14.02 33.46
CA ASP A 103 -9.87 14.87 34.44
C ASP A 103 -9.31 16.10 33.71
N GLY A 104 -9.83 17.27 34.08
CA GLY A 104 -9.50 18.57 33.49
C GLY A 104 -8.25 19.20 34.07
#